data_AF-A0A928GUW7-F1
#
_entry.id   AF-A0A928GUW7-F1
#
_cell.length_a   1.000
_cell.length_b   1.000
_cell.length_c   1.000
_cell.angle_alpha   90.00
_cell.angle_beta   90.00
_cell.angle_gamma   90.00
#
_symmetry.space_group_name_H-M   'P 1'
#
loop_
_entity.id
_entity.type
_entity.pdbx_description
1 polymer ?
#
loop_
_entity_poly.entity_id
_entity_poly.type
_entity_poly.pdbx_seq_one_letter_code
_entity_poly.pdbx_strand_id
1 'polypeptide(L)'
;MQCTVTQVNEYFSCHLHRRSWQEIPEDIQDAAVKMAQEDIQLALGCAELDITDLLVFCAVCEQALFLAVSEYKKYSAAAKCPQLKSETVDGVGKREYYEVNAVNTKSLTSSFPASGKLAPRSELFLSHLPGYNEVRLDRG
;
A
#
# COMPACT_ATOMS: atom_id res chain seq x y z
N MET A 1 -18.39 0.33 -11.23
CA MET A 1 -17.82 -0.98 -10.82
C MET A 1 -16.75 -0.72 -9.75
N GLN A 2 -16.71 -1.49 -8.66
CA GLN A 2 -15.77 -1.22 -7.55
C GLN A 2 -14.40 -1.90 -7.78
N CYS A 3 -13.33 -1.19 -7.45
CA CYS A 3 -11.96 -1.67 -7.42
C CYS A 3 -11.74 -2.57 -6.19
N THR A 4 -11.15 -3.74 -6.42
CA THR A 4 -10.86 -4.73 -5.38
C THR A 4 -9.37 -4.76 -5.04
N VAL A 5 -9.01 -5.20 -3.83
CA VAL A 5 -7.59 -5.37 -3.45
C VAL A 5 -6.86 -6.34 -4.37
N THR A 6 -7.52 -7.38 -4.90
CA THR A 6 -6.90 -8.28 -5.89
C THR A 6 -6.44 -7.54 -7.14
N GLN A 7 -7.26 -6.65 -7.69
CA GLN A 7 -6.89 -5.84 -8.86
C GLN A 7 -5.76 -4.86 -8.54
N VAL A 8 -5.76 -4.29 -7.34
CA VAL A 8 -4.68 -3.40 -6.87
C VAL A 8 -3.38 -4.19 -6.65
N ASN A 9 -3.46 -5.42 -6.15
CA ASN A 9 -2.31 -6.32 -6.02
C ASN A 9 -1.71 -6.68 -7.39
N GLU A 10 -2.54 -6.91 -8.39
CA GLU A 10 -2.10 -7.11 -9.78
C GLU A 10 -1.40 -5.86 -10.33
N TYR A 11 -1.95 -4.67 -10.11
CA TYR A 11 -1.31 -3.41 -10.47
C TYR A 11 0.08 -3.27 -9.81
N PHE A 12 0.17 -3.48 -8.50
CA PHE A 12 1.44 -3.34 -7.79
C PHE A 12 2.44 -4.46 -8.10
N SER A 13 2.03 -5.60 -8.66
CA SER A 13 2.95 -6.69 -9.04
C SER A 13 4.05 -6.24 -10.02
N CYS A 14 3.74 -5.24 -10.85
CA CYS A 14 4.60 -4.64 -11.85
C CYS A 14 5.02 -3.20 -11.52
N HIS A 15 4.64 -2.68 -10.35
CA HIS A 15 4.88 -1.29 -9.96
C HIS A 15 6.15 -1.12 -9.11
N LEU A 16 6.77 0.06 -9.17
CA LEU A 16 7.98 0.38 -8.39
C LEU A 16 7.76 0.27 -6.88
N HIS A 17 6.54 0.54 -6.41
CA HIS A 17 6.17 0.50 -5.01
C HIS A 17 5.60 -0.84 -4.52
N ARG A 18 5.78 -1.93 -5.31
CA ARG A 18 5.34 -3.28 -4.95
C ARG A 18 5.69 -3.66 -3.51
N ARG A 19 6.95 -3.47 -3.13
CA ARG A 19 7.47 -3.88 -1.82
C ARG A 19 6.77 -3.14 -0.69
N SER A 20 6.61 -1.83 -0.83
CA SER A 20 5.92 -0.99 0.16
C SER A 20 4.48 -1.46 0.35
N TRP A 21 3.80 -1.82 -0.74
CA TRP A 21 2.43 -2.33 -0.68
C TRP A 21 2.37 -3.71 0.01
N GLN A 22 3.26 -4.64 -0.35
CA GLN A 22 3.28 -6.00 0.19
C GLN A 22 3.65 -6.09 1.69
N GLU A 23 4.37 -5.10 2.23
CA GLU A 23 4.71 -5.04 3.65
C GLU A 23 3.50 -4.63 4.53
N ILE A 24 2.43 -4.12 3.90
CA ILE A 24 1.22 -3.66 4.58
C ILE A 24 0.26 -4.84 4.78
N PRO A 25 -0.29 -5.04 5.99
CA PRO A 25 -1.35 -6.01 6.25
C PRO A 25 -2.57 -5.87 5.33
N GLU A 26 -3.15 -6.98 4.92
CA GLU A 26 -4.26 -7.04 3.96
C GLU A 26 -5.50 -6.28 4.43
N ASP A 27 -5.79 -6.25 5.73
CA ASP A 27 -6.89 -5.48 6.32
C ASP A 27 -6.71 -3.96 6.15
N ILE A 28 -5.47 -3.47 6.26
CA ILE A 28 -5.12 -2.07 6.01
C ILE A 28 -5.19 -1.77 4.51
N GLN A 29 -4.74 -2.69 3.65
CA GLN A 29 -4.87 -2.55 2.20
C GLN A 29 -6.35 -2.44 1.78
N ASP A 30 -7.21 -3.32 2.28
CA ASP A 30 -8.65 -3.33 2.01
C ASP A 30 -9.32 -2.02 2.43
N ALA A 31 -9.01 -1.53 3.63
CA ALA A 31 -9.51 -0.25 4.12
C ALA A 31 -9.02 0.91 3.24
N ALA A 32 -7.73 0.92 2.88
CA ALA A 32 -7.14 1.97 2.07
C ALA A 32 -7.74 2.02 0.65
N VAL A 33 -8.01 0.88 0.02
CA VAL A 33 -8.65 0.83 -1.30
C VAL A 33 -10.10 1.34 -1.26
N LYS A 34 -10.85 1.05 -0.19
CA LYS A 34 -12.21 1.59 -0.02
C LYS A 34 -12.18 3.11 0.16
N MET A 35 -11.34 3.61 1.06
CA MET A 35 -11.20 5.05 1.29
C MET A 35 -10.70 5.77 0.04
N ALA A 36 -9.73 5.20 -0.68
CA ALA A 36 -9.23 5.79 -1.92
C ALA A 36 -10.32 5.90 -2.99
N GLN A 37 -11.21 4.91 -3.11
CA GLN A 37 -12.33 5.01 -4.04
C GLN A 37 -13.30 6.13 -3.65
N GLU A 38 -13.63 6.25 -2.38
CA GLU A 38 -14.51 7.33 -1.88
C GLU A 38 -13.87 8.71 -2.12
N ASP A 39 -12.58 8.87 -1.83
CA ASP A 39 -11.84 10.11 -2.07
C ASP A 39 -11.86 10.52 -3.55
N ILE A 40 -11.60 9.56 -4.45
CA ILE A 40 -11.58 9.82 -5.90
C ILE A 40 -13.00 10.09 -6.43
N GLN A 41 -14.04 9.42 -5.91
CA GLN A 41 -15.44 9.71 -6.24
C GLN A 41 -15.81 11.15 -5.88
N LEU A 42 -15.47 11.56 -4.66
CA LEU A 42 -15.71 12.91 -4.18
C LEU A 42 -14.95 13.94 -4.99
N ALA A 43 -13.68 13.67 -5.33
CA ALA A 43 -12.84 14.57 -6.12
C ALA A 43 -13.36 14.76 -7.56
N LEU A 44 -13.88 13.70 -8.18
CA LEU A 44 -14.45 13.74 -9.53
C LEU A 44 -15.92 14.20 -9.56
N GLY A 45 -16.59 14.25 -8.41
CA GLY A 45 -17.99 14.61 -8.30
C GLY A 45 -18.93 13.61 -8.97
N CYS A 46 -18.55 12.32 -9.01
CA CYS A 46 -19.32 11.27 -9.65
C CYS A 46 -19.95 10.30 -8.62
N ALA A 47 -21.08 9.70 -9.00
CA ALA A 47 -21.77 8.72 -8.15
C ALA A 47 -21.11 7.34 -8.19
N GLU A 48 -20.47 6.98 -9.31
CA GLU A 48 -19.76 5.73 -9.48
C GLU A 48 -18.43 5.96 -10.21
N LEU A 49 -17.41 5.16 -9.85
CA LEU A 49 -16.15 5.13 -10.59
C LEU A 49 -16.23 4.16 -11.76
N ASP A 50 -15.73 4.64 -12.89
CA ASP A 50 -15.36 3.80 -14.01
C ASP A 50 -13.90 3.35 -13.85
N ILE A 51 -13.70 2.15 -13.33
CA ILE A 51 -12.38 1.55 -13.16
C ILE A 51 -11.80 1.00 -14.48
N THR A 52 -12.55 1.07 -15.59
CA THR A 52 -12.01 0.75 -16.92
C THR A 52 -11.20 1.91 -17.48
N ASP A 53 -11.43 3.13 -16.99
CA ASP A 53 -10.54 4.25 -17.22
C ASP A 53 -9.24 4.03 -16.43
N LEU A 54 -8.14 3.85 -17.16
CA LEU A 54 -6.82 3.61 -16.61
C LEU A 54 -6.37 4.75 -15.69
N LEU A 55 -6.74 6.00 -15.97
CA LEU A 55 -6.35 7.13 -15.13
C LEU A 55 -7.06 7.10 -13.79
N VAL A 56 -8.36 6.78 -13.79
CA VAL A 56 -9.14 6.61 -12.56
C VAL A 56 -8.59 5.42 -11.75
N PHE A 57 -8.33 4.30 -12.41
CA PHE A 57 -7.78 3.11 -11.76
C PHE A 57 -6.39 3.39 -11.14
N CYS A 58 -5.48 4.03 -11.87
CA CYS A 58 -4.18 4.42 -11.33
C CYS A 58 -4.30 5.42 -10.18
N ALA A 59 -5.21 6.40 -10.27
CA ALA A 59 -5.44 7.36 -9.20
C ALA A 59 -5.90 6.67 -7.90
N VAL A 60 -6.81 5.70 -8.00
CA VAL A 60 -7.24 4.88 -6.86
C VAL A 60 -6.06 4.10 -6.28
N CYS A 61 -5.22 3.47 -7.11
CA CYS A 61 -4.07 2.70 -6.65
C CYS A 61 -3.04 3.58 -5.90
N GLU A 62 -2.69 4.74 -6.46
CA GLU A 62 -1.72 5.64 -5.85
C GLU A 62 -2.26 6.27 -4.55
N GLN A 63 -3.54 6.66 -4.53
CA GLN A 63 -4.19 7.15 -3.32
C GLN A 63 -4.25 6.06 -2.25
N ALA A 64 -4.58 4.82 -2.61
CA ALA A 64 -4.60 3.68 -1.69
C ALA A 64 -3.21 3.43 -1.09
N LEU A 65 -2.15 3.47 -1.89
CA LEU A 65 -0.78 3.35 -1.40
C LEU A 65 -0.44 4.47 -0.42
N PHE A 66 -0.78 5.71 -0.73
CA PHE A 66 -0.54 6.85 0.15
C PHE A 66 -1.22 6.68 1.51
N LEU A 67 -2.52 6.36 1.50
CA LEU A 67 -3.32 6.13 2.70
C LEU A 67 -2.74 4.97 3.52
N ALA A 68 -2.49 3.83 2.88
CA ALA A 68 -1.99 2.63 3.53
C ALA A 68 -0.60 2.83 4.15
N VAL A 69 0.32 3.48 3.44
CA VAL A 69 1.67 3.78 3.96
C VAL A 69 1.58 4.77 5.13
N SER A 70 0.69 5.75 5.07
CA SER A 70 0.52 6.73 6.15
C SER A 70 0.01 6.07 7.42
N GLU A 71 -1.00 5.20 7.32
CA GLU A 71 -1.59 4.48 8.44
C GLU A 71 -0.64 3.41 8.98
N TYR A 72 0.04 2.65 8.11
CA TYR A 72 1.00 1.64 8.54
C TYR A 72 2.19 2.25 9.31
N LYS A 73 2.69 3.41 8.88
CA LYS A 73 3.72 4.16 9.63
C LYS A 73 3.21 4.62 10.99
N LYS A 74 1.96 5.10 11.08
CA LYS A 74 1.33 5.46 12.36
C LYS A 74 1.19 4.23 13.25
N TYR A 75 0.78 3.08 12.72
CA TYR A 75 0.66 1.84 13.48
C TYR A 75 2.02 1.36 14.03
N SER A 76 3.05 1.35 13.18
CA SER A 76 4.42 1.00 13.57
C SER A 76 5.01 1.97 14.61
N ALA A 77 4.69 3.26 14.52
CA ALA A 77 5.10 4.27 15.48
C ALA A 77 4.26 4.22 16.78
N ALA A 78 2.97 3.95 16.69
CA ALA A 78 2.05 3.84 17.83
C ALA A 78 2.34 2.60 18.68
N ALA A 79 2.87 1.53 18.08
CA ALA A 79 3.45 0.41 18.81
C ALA A 79 4.63 0.82 19.71
N LYS A 80 5.23 2.00 19.47
CA LYS A 80 6.28 2.61 20.30
C LYS A 80 5.75 3.78 21.16
N CYS A 81 4.48 4.15 21.03
CA CYS A 81 3.88 5.19 21.86
C CYS A 81 3.34 4.59 23.18
N PRO A 82 3.57 5.24 24.32
CA PRO A 82 2.94 4.84 25.58
C PRO A 82 1.42 4.82 25.42
N GLN A 83 0.78 3.70 25.77
CA GLN A 83 -0.68 3.60 25.75
C GLN A 83 -1.25 4.25 27.00
N LEU A 84 -2.35 4.99 26.84
CA LEU A 84 -3.02 5.67 27.95
C LEU A 84 -3.62 4.61 28.88
N LYS A 85 -3.15 4.59 30.14
CA LYS A 85 -3.60 3.67 31.18
C LYS A 85 -4.89 4.15 31.82
N SER A 86 -4.93 5.44 32.15
CA SER A 86 -6.02 6.07 32.86
C SER A 86 -5.98 7.58 32.67
N GLU A 87 -7.16 8.18 32.69
CA GLU A 87 -7.37 9.62 32.72
C GLU A 87 -8.31 9.95 33.88
N THR A 88 -7.96 10.93 34.70
CA THR A 88 -8.81 11.46 35.77
C THR A 88 -8.96 12.96 35.57
N VAL A 89 -10.19 13.45 35.61
CA VAL A 89 -10.52 14.85 35.28
C VAL A 89 -11.11 15.53 36.51
N ASP A 90 -10.22 15.91 37.44
CA ASP A 90 -10.57 16.68 38.65
C ASP A 90 -9.96 18.09 38.58
N GLY A 91 -10.49 18.92 37.67
CA GLY A 91 -10.12 20.34 37.53
C GLY A 91 -8.75 20.63 36.87
N VAL A 92 -7.77 19.74 37.05
CA VAL A 92 -6.53 19.68 36.26
C VAL A 92 -6.36 18.22 35.85
N GLY A 93 -6.73 17.89 34.61
CA GLY A 93 -6.73 16.51 34.13
C GLY A 93 -5.35 15.85 34.29
N LYS A 94 -5.31 14.66 34.91
CA LYS A 94 -4.12 13.82 35.03
C LYS A 94 -4.24 12.63 34.07
N ARG A 95 -3.19 12.38 33.29
CA ARG A 95 -3.08 11.22 32.39
C ARG A 95 -1.90 10.34 32.83
N GLU A 96 -2.13 9.04 32.95
CA GLU A 96 -1.10 8.04 33.21
C GLU A 96 -0.97 7.13 31.99
N TYR A 97 0.27 6.81 31.61
CA TYR A 97 0.58 5.98 30.44
C TYR A 97 1.41 4.76 30.88
N TYR A 98 1.28 3.63 30.16
CA TYR A 98 2.23 2.52 30.25
C TYR A 98 3.06 2.41 28.97
N GLU A 99 4.34 2.08 29.12
CA GLU A 99 5.18 1.70 27.99
C GLU A 99 4.78 0.31 27.51
N VAL A 100 4.43 0.20 26.23
CA VAL A 100 4.23 -1.09 25.59
C VAL A 100 5.62 -1.61 25.21
N ASN A 101 6.20 -2.47 26.05
CA ASN A 101 7.37 -3.25 25.64
C ASN A 101 6.92 -4.25 24.58
N ALA A 102 7.13 -3.91 23.31
CA ALA A 102 6.95 -4.84 22.20
C ALA A 102 7.69 -6.14 22.54
N VAL A 103 6.94 -7.24 22.59
CA VAL A 103 7.48 -8.57 22.90
C VAL A 103 8.63 -8.87 21.96
N ASN A 104 9.76 -9.18 22.58
CA ASN A 104 11.06 -9.49 22.03
C ASN A 104 11.01 -10.60 20.97
N THR A 105 10.98 -10.27 19.69
CA THR A 105 11.33 -11.21 18.59
C THR A 105 12.81 -11.08 18.24
N LYS A 106 13.69 -11.45 19.18
CA LYS A 106 15.06 -11.85 18.82
C LYS A 106 15.09 -13.34 18.57
N SER A 107 15.26 -13.73 17.30
CA SER A 107 16.21 -14.77 16.85
C SER A 107 16.04 -15.02 15.36
N LEU A 108 16.81 -14.32 14.51
CA LEU A 108 17.41 -14.89 13.31
C LEU A 108 18.60 -14.01 12.95
N THR A 109 19.75 -14.49 13.38
CA THR A 109 21.10 -14.00 13.11
C THR A 109 21.31 -13.77 11.61
N SER A 110 21.65 -12.53 11.24
CA SER A 110 22.17 -12.20 9.91
C SER A 110 23.63 -12.62 9.83
N SER A 111 23.90 -13.76 9.20
CA SER A 111 25.18 -14.00 8.56
C SER A 111 25.13 -13.43 7.14
N PHE A 112 25.90 -12.37 6.90
CA PHE A 112 26.17 -11.89 5.55
C PHE A 112 27.20 -12.81 4.88
N PRO A 113 26.95 -13.32 3.66
CA PRO A 113 28.01 -13.59 2.72
C PRO A 113 28.12 -12.46 1.69
N ALA A 114 29.36 -12.05 1.49
CA ALA A 114 29.80 -11.08 0.50
C ALA A 114 29.61 -11.56 -0.95
N SER A 115 29.46 -10.59 -1.85
CA SER A 115 29.79 -10.61 -3.29
C SER A 115 29.23 -11.75 -4.16
N GLY A 116 28.28 -11.42 -5.04
CA GLY A 116 27.87 -12.28 -6.15
C GLY A 116 27.16 -11.52 -7.28
N LYS A 117 27.94 -11.09 -8.28
CA LYS A 117 27.63 -10.80 -9.69
C LYS A 117 26.18 -10.49 -10.10
N LEU A 118 25.96 -9.25 -10.57
CA LEU A 118 24.84 -8.84 -11.42
C LEU A 118 24.82 -9.67 -12.72
N ALA A 119 23.70 -10.34 -13.00
CA ALA A 119 23.44 -11.00 -14.28
C ALA A 119 22.77 -10.01 -15.26
N PRO A 120 23.01 -10.13 -16.58
CA PRO A 120 22.57 -9.16 -17.57
C PRO A 120 21.07 -9.25 -17.86
N ARG A 121 20.55 -8.07 -18.21
CA ARG A 121 19.18 -7.76 -18.61
C ARG A 121 18.90 -8.42 -19.98
N SER A 122 18.08 -9.45 -20.02
CA SER A 122 17.54 -9.99 -21.27
C SER A 122 16.01 -9.99 -21.25
N GLU A 123 15.49 -9.39 -22.32
CA GLU A 123 14.11 -9.27 -22.76
C GLU A 123 13.21 -10.48 -22.44
N LEU A 124 12.14 -10.24 -21.68
CA LEU A 124 10.90 -11.03 -21.70
C LEU A 124 9.76 -10.05 -21.35
N PHE A 125 9.12 -9.46 -22.36
CA PHE A 125 7.92 -9.96 -23.05
C PHE A 125 6.63 -9.35 -22.45
N LEU A 126 6.15 -8.31 -23.14
CA LEU A 126 4.93 -7.51 -22.92
C LEU A 126 3.62 -8.27 -23.22
N SER A 127 3.59 -9.60 -23.11
CA SER A 127 2.48 -10.40 -23.68
C SER A 127 1.36 -10.79 -22.71
N HIS A 128 1.36 -10.31 -21.45
CA HIS A 128 0.41 -10.77 -20.43
C HIS A 128 -0.47 -9.67 -19.81
N LEU A 129 -0.55 -8.49 -20.43
CA LEU A 129 -1.55 -7.49 -20.07
C LEU A 129 -2.78 -7.66 -20.97
N PRO A 130 -4.00 -7.79 -20.41
CA PRO A 130 -5.21 -7.81 -21.22
C PRO A 130 -5.38 -6.45 -21.91
N GLY A 131 -5.32 -6.42 -23.25
CA GLY A 131 -5.56 -5.22 -24.05
C GLY A 131 -4.50 -4.85 -25.09
N TYR A 132 -3.39 -5.59 -25.21
CA TYR A 132 -2.42 -5.37 -26.30
C TYR A 132 -2.89 -6.00 -27.62
N ASN A 133 -3.68 -5.27 -28.40
CA ASN A 133 -3.83 -5.54 -29.83
C ASN A 133 -2.74 -4.79 -30.59
N GLU A 134 -1.90 -5.53 -31.32
CA GLU A 134 -0.87 -5.03 -32.22
C GLU A 134 -1.47 -4.03 -33.23
N VAL A 135 -1.09 -2.76 -33.14
CA VAL A 135 -1.19 -1.85 -34.28
C VAL A 135 0.05 -2.08 -35.14
N ARG A 136 -0.11 -2.92 -36.15
CA ARG A 136 0.88 -3.15 -37.21
C ARG A 136 0.97 -1.88 -38.06
N LEU A 137 1.99 -1.05 -37.81
CA LEU A 137 2.34 0.04 -38.72
C LEU A 137 3.07 -0.57 -39.92
N ASP A 138 2.33 -0.83 -40.99
CA ASP A 138 2.91 -1.05 -42.32
C ASP A 138 3.62 0.23 -42.75
N ARG A 139 4.96 0.17 -42.82
CA ARG A 139 5.74 1.18 -43.53
C ARG A 139 5.82 0.76 -44.99
N GLY A 140 5.22 1.58 -45.86
CA GLY A 140 5.50 1.60 -47.29
C GLY A 140 6.89 2.12 -47.62
#